data_AF-A0A2D6E3F8-F1
#
_entry.id   AF-A0A2D6E3F8-F1
#
_cell.length_a   1.000
_cell.length_b   1.000
_cell.length_c   1.000
_cell.angle_alpha   90.00
_cell.angle_beta   90.00
_cell.angle_gamma   90.00
#
_symmetry.space_group_name_H-M   'P 1'
#
loop_
_entity.id
_entity.type
_entity.pdbx_description
1 polymer ?
#
loop_
_entity_poly.entity_id
_entity_poly.type
_entity_poly.pdbx_seq_one_letter_code
_entity_poly.pdbx_strand_id
1 'polypeptide(L)'
;MKNSPDHNVRHKDGTKVNIKSKNHFLIYHAISVSSKIFWPKEIKLAKKLLESFPNLEFWRDSAVGIFDRKPKSLTAYLTSENLKSLHYKYHSYTKMKDLDFSNRKCYTLEEGKVGDDKTFPRKDKNILDFLRNAEKEDKEN
;
A
#
# COMPACT_ATOMS: atom_id res chain seq x y z
N MET A 1 -30.68 -19.86 -12.73
CA MET A 1 -30.47 -18.40 -12.62
C MET A 1 -29.20 -18.16 -11.83
N LYS A 2 -28.13 -17.61 -12.43
CA LYS A 2 -26.89 -17.26 -11.72
C LYS A 2 -26.80 -15.74 -11.71
N ASN A 3 -27.04 -15.14 -10.54
CA ASN A 3 -26.83 -13.72 -10.33
C ASN A 3 -25.34 -13.43 -10.51
N SER A 4 -24.99 -12.76 -11.60
CA SER A 4 -23.68 -12.11 -11.72
C SER A 4 -23.58 -11.07 -10.60
N PRO A 5 -22.49 -11.05 -9.81
CA PRO A 5 -22.28 -9.96 -8.89
C PRO A 5 -22.09 -8.69 -9.73
N ASP A 6 -23.02 -7.73 -9.56
CA ASP A 6 -22.95 -6.39 -10.15
C ASP A 6 -21.77 -5.64 -9.51
N HIS A 7 -20.57 -5.95 -9.96
CA HIS A 7 -19.40 -5.13 -9.71
C HIS A 7 -19.50 -3.93 -10.66
N ASN A 8 -20.17 -2.87 -10.20
CA ASN A 8 -20.34 -1.61 -10.92
C ASN A 8 -18.99 -0.89 -11.03
N VAL A 9 -18.15 -1.34 -11.95
CA VAL A 9 -16.82 -0.79 -12.18
C VAL A 9 -16.92 0.25 -13.29
N ARG A 10 -16.47 1.47 -13.01
CA ARG A 10 -16.44 2.58 -13.96
C ARG A 10 -15.01 2.85 -14.40
N HIS A 11 -14.85 3.20 -15.67
CA HIS A 11 -13.62 3.80 -16.16
C HIS A 11 -13.42 5.21 -15.56
N LYS A 12 -12.20 5.74 -15.63
CA LYS A 12 -11.89 7.10 -15.15
C LYS A 12 -12.66 8.20 -15.90
N ASP A 13 -13.13 7.91 -17.11
CA ASP A 13 -13.96 8.78 -17.95
C ASP A 13 -15.48 8.68 -17.65
N GLY A 14 -15.87 7.90 -16.64
CA GLY A 14 -17.26 7.71 -16.25
C GLY A 14 -18.02 6.64 -17.05
N THR A 15 -17.40 6.00 -18.05
CA THR A 15 -18.05 4.92 -18.80
C THR A 15 -18.19 3.65 -17.96
N LYS A 16 -19.37 3.00 -18.06
CA LYS A 16 -19.67 1.75 -17.34
C LYS A 16 -18.93 0.58 -17.98
N VAL A 17 -18.14 -0.15 -17.21
CA VAL A 17 -17.48 -1.38 -17.66
C VAL A 17 -18.47 -2.54 -17.47
N ASN A 18 -18.81 -3.22 -18.56
CA ASN A 18 -19.65 -4.41 -18.48
C ASN A 18 -18.79 -5.63 -18.07
N ILE A 19 -18.66 -5.87 -16.76
CA ILE A 19 -17.94 -7.02 -16.22
C ILE A 19 -18.87 -8.24 -16.20
N LYS A 20 -18.72 -9.11 -17.20
CA LYS A 20 -19.57 -10.32 -17.35
C LYS A 20 -19.10 -11.52 -16.52
N SER A 21 -17.85 -11.52 -16.02
CA SER A 21 -17.28 -12.69 -15.35
C SER A 21 -16.15 -12.32 -14.37
N LYS A 22 -15.82 -13.25 -13.45
CA LYS A 22 -14.67 -13.13 -12.54
C LYS A 22 -13.35 -12.97 -13.28
N ASN A 23 -13.20 -13.63 -14.43
CA ASN A 23 -12.00 -13.50 -15.27
C ASN A 23 -11.90 -12.09 -15.86
N HIS A 24 -13.02 -11.53 -16.32
CA HIS A 24 -13.07 -10.16 -16.82
C HIS A 24 -12.73 -9.15 -15.71
N PHE A 25 -13.19 -9.42 -14.48
CA PHE A 25 -12.85 -8.60 -13.32
C PHE A 25 -11.35 -8.58 -13.06
N LEU A 26 -10.71 -9.75 -12.99
CA LEU A 26 -9.27 -9.84 -12.79
C LEU A 26 -8.52 -9.10 -13.89
N ILE A 27 -8.84 -9.36 -15.16
CA ILE A 27 -8.17 -8.70 -16.30
C ILE A 27 -8.31 -7.18 -16.16
N TYR A 28 -9.52 -6.67 -15.93
CA TYR A 28 -9.74 -5.23 -15.79
C TYR A 28 -8.88 -4.59 -14.69
N HIS A 29 -8.74 -5.24 -13.54
CA HIS A 29 -7.99 -4.68 -12.42
C HIS A 29 -6.47 -4.89 -12.53
N ALA A 30 -6.03 -6.01 -13.10
CA ALA A 30 -4.63 -6.40 -13.15
C ALA A 30 -3.84 -5.80 -14.33
N ILE A 31 -4.48 -5.51 -15.48
CA ILE A 31 -3.78 -4.97 -16.66
C ILE A 31 -4.11 -3.49 -16.92
N SER A 32 -3.19 -2.80 -17.61
CA SER A 32 -3.37 -1.38 -17.99
C SER A 32 -4.31 -1.18 -19.17
N VAL A 33 -4.40 -2.15 -20.09
CA VAL A 33 -5.17 -2.03 -21.34
C VAL A 33 -6.41 -2.91 -21.28
N SER A 34 -7.45 -2.41 -20.62
CA SER A 34 -8.73 -3.14 -20.48
C SER A 34 -9.60 -3.12 -21.74
N SER A 35 -9.31 -2.28 -22.73
CA SER A 35 -10.04 -2.25 -24.01
C SER A 35 -9.94 -3.56 -24.82
N LYS A 36 -9.07 -4.49 -24.40
CA LYS A 36 -8.82 -5.79 -25.03
C LYS A 36 -9.14 -6.99 -24.11
N ILE A 37 -10.06 -6.84 -23.16
CA ILE A 37 -10.45 -7.90 -22.20
C ILE A 37 -10.85 -9.24 -22.85
N PHE A 38 -11.32 -9.23 -24.10
CA PHE A 38 -11.83 -10.42 -24.80
C PHE A 38 -10.75 -11.33 -25.42
N TRP A 39 -9.50 -11.24 -25.01
CA TRP A 39 -8.45 -12.08 -25.56
C TRP A 39 -8.52 -13.50 -24.94
N PRO A 40 -8.79 -14.56 -25.72
CA PRO A 40 -8.94 -15.91 -25.18
C PRO A 40 -7.71 -16.39 -24.38
N LYS A 41 -6.52 -15.90 -24.76
CA LYS A 41 -5.27 -16.16 -24.04
C LYS A 41 -5.30 -15.57 -22.63
N GLU A 42 -5.65 -14.29 -22.48
CA GLU A 42 -5.76 -13.62 -21.18
C GLU A 42 -6.85 -14.24 -20.32
N ILE A 43 -7.97 -14.66 -20.89
CA ILE A 43 -9.04 -15.35 -20.15
C ILE A 43 -8.53 -16.69 -19.58
N LYS A 44 -7.76 -17.46 -20.36
CA LYS A 44 -7.14 -18.72 -19.87
C LYS A 44 -6.14 -18.45 -18.75
N LEU A 45 -5.34 -17.39 -18.87
CA LEU A 45 -4.37 -17.00 -17.84
C LEU A 45 -5.06 -16.53 -16.56
N ALA A 46 -6.08 -15.68 -16.69
CA ALA A 46 -6.92 -15.23 -15.58
C ALA A 46 -7.56 -16.41 -14.87
N LYS A 47 -8.05 -17.41 -15.61
CA LYS A 47 -8.62 -18.63 -15.02
C LYS A 47 -7.57 -19.38 -14.17
N LYS A 48 -6.36 -19.61 -14.71
CA LYS A 48 -5.27 -20.26 -13.97
C LYS A 48 -4.88 -19.47 -12.72
N LEU A 49 -4.77 -18.15 -12.84
CA LEU A 49 -4.43 -17.28 -11.71
C LEU A 49 -5.52 -17.29 -10.63
N LEU A 50 -6.80 -17.35 -11.02
CA LEU A 50 -7.92 -17.47 -10.08
C LEU A 50 -8.05 -18.86 -9.45
N GLU A 51 -7.55 -19.91 -10.11
CA GLU A 51 -7.46 -21.25 -9.50
C GLU A 51 -6.43 -21.25 -8.36
N SER A 52 -5.30 -20.56 -8.51
CA SER A 52 -4.29 -20.44 -7.44
C SER A 52 -4.61 -19.36 -6.40
N PHE A 53 -5.24 -18.26 -6.82
CA PHE A 53 -5.52 -17.08 -6.00
C PHE A 53 -6.98 -16.64 -6.19
N PRO A 54 -7.94 -17.34 -5.56
CA PRO A 54 -9.38 -17.18 -5.86
C PRO A 54 -10.00 -15.86 -5.38
N ASN A 55 -9.35 -15.13 -4.48
CA ASN A 55 -9.94 -13.93 -3.90
C ASN A 55 -9.84 -12.73 -4.88
N LEU A 56 -10.99 -12.19 -5.30
CA LEU A 56 -11.06 -11.07 -6.24
C LEU A 56 -10.67 -9.73 -5.63
N GLU A 57 -10.93 -9.52 -4.34
CA GLU A 57 -10.58 -8.29 -3.62
C GLU A 57 -9.05 -8.14 -3.55
N PHE A 58 -8.33 -9.25 -3.39
CA PHE A 58 -6.88 -9.27 -3.49
C PHE A 58 -6.37 -8.70 -4.83
N TRP A 59 -6.98 -9.10 -5.95
CA TRP A 59 -6.59 -8.61 -7.28
C TRP A 59 -6.89 -7.12 -7.47
N ARG A 60 -7.93 -6.60 -6.81
CA ARG A 60 -8.29 -5.18 -6.83
C ARG A 60 -7.33 -4.33 -6.02
N ASP A 61 -7.02 -4.75 -4.79
CA ASP A 61 -6.43 -3.87 -3.77
C ASP A 61 -4.94 -4.15 -3.54
N SER A 62 -4.50 -5.41 -3.64
CA SER A 62 -3.15 -5.84 -3.22
C SER A 62 -2.24 -6.22 -4.38
N ALA A 63 -2.79 -6.87 -5.42
CA ALA A 63 -2.01 -7.35 -6.56
C ALA A 63 -1.46 -6.22 -7.44
N VAL A 64 -2.08 -5.04 -7.40
CA VAL A 64 -1.62 -3.86 -8.16
C VAL A 64 -0.25 -3.41 -7.68
N GLY A 65 0.04 -3.50 -6.38
CA GLY A 65 1.33 -3.07 -5.82
C GLY A 65 2.51 -4.00 -6.10
N ILE A 66 2.35 -5.05 -6.92
CA ILE A 66 3.49 -5.87 -7.40
C ILE A 66 4.26 -5.12 -8.47
N PHE A 67 3.58 -4.22 -9.19
CA PHE A 67 4.16 -3.45 -10.27
C PHE A 67 3.97 -1.96 -10.00
N ASP A 68 4.99 -1.15 -10.28
CA ASP A 68 4.86 0.31 -10.23
C ASP A 68 3.79 0.83 -11.21
N ARG A 69 3.61 0.10 -12.32
CA ARG A 69 2.58 0.34 -13.33
C ARG A 69 1.93 -0.97 -13.73
N LYS A 70 0.61 -0.95 -13.91
CA LYS A 70 -0.13 -2.14 -14.34
C LYS A 70 0.45 -2.73 -15.63
N PRO A 71 0.80 -4.02 -15.64
CA PRO A 71 1.38 -4.65 -16.83
C PRO A 71 0.40 -4.66 -17.99
N LYS A 72 0.91 -4.87 -19.21
CA LYS A 72 0.10 -4.94 -20.42
C LYS A 72 -0.63 -6.29 -20.58
N SER A 73 -0.18 -7.34 -19.89
CA SER A 73 -0.69 -8.72 -19.98
C SER A 73 -0.52 -9.45 -18.65
N LEU A 74 -1.36 -10.45 -18.39
CA LEU A 74 -1.28 -11.30 -17.21
C LEU A 74 -0.05 -12.22 -17.19
N THR A 75 0.61 -12.43 -18.32
CA THR A 75 1.87 -13.20 -18.37
C THR A 75 2.97 -12.59 -17.50
N ALA A 76 2.94 -11.27 -17.27
CA ALA A 76 3.88 -10.58 -16.39
C ALA A 76 3.84 -11.11 -14.95
N TYR A 77 2.68 -11.60 -14.48
CA TYR A 77 2.52 -12.19 -13.15
C TYR A 77 3.10 -13.61 -13.06
N LEU A 78 3.35 -14.27 -14.18
CA LEU A 78 3.81 -15.66 -14.24
C LEU A 78 5.33 -15.81 -14.28
N THR A 79 6.09 -14.71 -14.28
CA THR A 79 7.55 -14.80 -14.11
C THR A 79 7.87 -15.33 -12.72
N SER A 80 8.96 -16.08 -12.58
CA SER A 80 9.31 -16.75 -11.31
C SER A 80 9.44 -15.78 -10.14
N GLU A 81 9.95 -14.59 -10.38
CA GLU A 81 10.07 -13.52 -9.38
C GLU A 81 8.71 -12.94 -8.99
N ASN A 82 7.88 -12.56 -9.96
CA ASN A 82 6.57 -11.97 -9.69
C ASN A 82 5.61 -12.98 -9.07
N LEU A 83 5.74 -14.26 -9.43
CA LEU A 83 4.94 -15.32 -8.84
C LEU A 83 5.28 -15.52 -7.35
N LYS A 84 6.56 -15.46 -6.97
CA LYS A 84 6.97 -15.45 -5.56
C LYS A 84 6.39 -14.25 -4.80
N SER A 85 6.50 -13.05 -5.38
CA SER A 85 5.93 -11.82 -4.83
C SER A 85 4.40 -11.92 -4.68
N LEU A 86 3.73 -12.48 -5.67
CA LEU A 86 2.28 -12.71 -5.66
C LEU A 86 1.88 -13.67 -4.55
N HIS A 87 2.60 -14.78 -4.38
CA HIS A 87 2.37 -15.72 -3.27
C HIS A 87 2.54 -15.06 -1.90
N TYR A 88 3.63 -14.31 -1.70
CA TYR A 88 3.87 -13.61 -0.45
C TYR A 88 2.76 -12.61 -0.14
N LYS A 89 2.39 -11.77 -1.12
CA LYS A 89 1.31 -10.79 -0.95
C LYS A 89 -0.03 -11.44 -0.70
N TYR A 90 -0.36 -12.51 -1.42
CA TYR A 90 -1.62 -13.22 -1.24
C TYR A 90 -1.72 -13.80 0.17
N HIS A 91 -0.65 -14.45 0.64
CA HIS A 91 -0.58 -15.02 1.98
C HIS A 91 -0.69 -13.93 3.07
N SER A 92 -0.02 -12.79 2.89
CA SER A 92 -0.16 -11.64 3.80
C SER A 92 -1.57 -11.08 3.79
N TYR A 93 -2.19 -10.94 2.61
CA TYR A 93 -3.56 -10.47 2.46
C TYR A 93 -4.55 -11.42 3.17
N THR A 94 -4.41 -12.73 3.02
CA THR A 94 -5.27 -13.69 3.71
C THR A 94 -5.13 -13.61 5.23
N LYS A 95 -3.91 -13.39 5.74
CA LYS A 95 -3.67 -13.21 7.18
C LYS A 95 -4.25 -11.90 7.72
N MET A 96 -4.21 -10.85 6.91
CA MET A 96 -4.69 -9.53 7.31
C MET A 96 -6.21 -9.37 7.17
N LYS A 97 -6.85 -10.15 6.31
CA LYS A 97 -8.30 -10.06 6.07
C LYS A 97 -9.13 -10.32 7.34
N ASP A 98 -8.66 -11.21 8.20
CA ASP A 98 -9.35 -11.60 9.44
C ASP A 98 -8.89 -10.78 10.66
N LEU A 99 -7.95 -9.85 10.49
CA LEU A 99 -7.52 -8.97 11.57
C LEU A 99 -8.57 -7.87 11.76
N ASP A 100 -9.33 -7.98 12.84
CA ASP A 100 -10.24 -6.94 13.26
C ASP A 100 -9.47 -5.75 13.86
N PHE A 101 -9.38 -4.66 13.09
CA PHE A 101 -8.76 -3.42 13.55
C PHE A 101 -9.73 -2.51 14.32
N SER A 102 -11.00 -2.89 14.49
CA SER A 102 -12.00 -2.09 15.20
C SER A 102 -11.64 -1.84 16.68
N ASN A 103 -10.84 -2.72 17.28
CA ASN A 103 -10.39 -2.61 18.67
C ASN A 103 -9.08 -1.83 18.87
N ARG A 104 -8.56 -1.14 17.85
CA ARG A 104 -7.39 -0.27 18.05
C ARG A 104 -7.82 0.96 18.84
N LYS A 105 -7.47 0.99 20.13
CA LYS A 105 -7.52 2.21 20.94
C LYS A 105 -6.72 3.29 20.20
N CYS A 106 -7.44 4.27 19.66
CA CYS A 106 -6.83 5.44 19.04
C CYS A 106 -6.39 6.34 20.19
N TYR A 107 -5.10 6.32 20.51
CA TYR A 107 -4.52 7.29 21.41
C TYR A 107 -4.18 8.52 20.59
N THR A 108 -4.96 9.59 20.76
CA THR A 108 -4.51 10.93 20.39
C THR A 108 -3.38 11.27 21.35
N LEU A 109 -2.20 11.58 20.82
CA LEU A 109 -1.13 12.18 21.62
C LEU A 109 -1.68 13.51 22.14
N GLU A 110 -1.92 13.61 23.45
CA GLU A 110 -2.26 14.88 24.08
C GLU A 110 -1.08 15.83 23.89
N GLU A 111 -1.34 17.10 23.57
CA GLU A 111 -0.33 18.15 23.39
C GLU A 111 0.41 18.51 24.71
N GLY A 112 0.09 17.80 25.80
CA GLY A 112 0.80 17.90 27.06
C GLY A 112 2.26 17.48 26.88
N LYS A 113 3.15 18.47 26.90
CA LYS A 113 4.59 18.25 26.93
C LYS A 113 4.95 17.37 28.13
N VAL A 114 5.44 16.16 27.86
CA VAL A 114 5.90 15.24 28.91
C VAL A 114 7.33 15.63 29.29
N GLY A 115 7.47 16.31 30.42
CA GLY A 115 8.74 16.72 31.01
C GLY A 115 9.17 18.15 30.63
N ASP A 116 10.06 18.72 31.43
CA ASP A 116 10.66 20.02 31.15
C ASP A 116 11.78 19.89 30.12
N ASP A 117 11.92 20.89 29.25
CA ASP A 117 13.04 20.87 28.30
C ASP A 117 14.32 21.13 29.08
N LYS A 118 15.31 20.23 28.94
CA LYS A 118 16.64 20.50 29.47
C LYS A 118 17.22 21.69 28.71
N THR A 119 17.42 22.81 29.41
CA THR A 119 18.16 23.94 28.88
C THR A 119 19.64 23.58 28.86
N PHE A 120 20.16 23.32 27.65
CA PHE A 120 21.61 23.17 27.47
C PHE A 120 22.26 24.56 27.40
N PRO A 121 23.39 24.79 28.08
CA PRO A 121 24.15 26.01 27.88
C PRO A 121 24.57 26.08 26.42
N ARG A 122 24.25 27.20 25.76
CA ARG A 122 24.67 27.44 24.38
C ARG A 122 26.19 27.58 24.38
N LYS A 123 26.87 26.90 23.45
CA LYS A 123 28.30 27.12 23.23
C LYS A 123 28.54 28.60 22.94
N ASP A 124 29.59 29.15 23.53
CA ASP A 124 30.00 30.52 23.27
C ASP A 124 30.31 30.70 21.78
N LYS A 125 29.73 31.74 21.19
CA LYS A 125 29.83 31.98 19.75
C LYS A 125 31.18 32.57 19.35
N ASN A 126 31.93 33.10 20.32
CA ASN A 126 33.16 33.85 20.09
C ASN A 126 34.13 33.69 21.27
N ILE A 127 35.43 33.82 21.00
CA ILE A 127 36.51 33.64 22.00
C ILE A 127 36.37 34.65 23.15
N LEU A 128 35.90 35.87 22.85
CA LEU A 128 35.64 36.90 23.87
C LEU A 128 34.47 36.55 24.79
N ASP A 129 33.45 35.86 24.28
CA ASP A 129 32.30 35.42 25.09
C ASP A 129 32.72 34.27 26.03
N PHE A 130 33.59 33.38 25.55
CA PHE A 130 34.19 32.31 26.36
C PHE A 130 34.99 32.86 27.55
N LEU A 131 35.87 33.85 27.33
CA LEU A 131 36.65 34.48 28.40
C LEU A 131 35.77 35.22 29.41
N ARG A 132 34.73 35.92 28.93
CA ARG A 132 33.82 36.68 29.79
C ARG A 132 32.92 35.79 30.66
N ASN A 133 32.57 34.59 30.19
CA ASN A 133 31.79 33.63 30.98
C ASN A 133 32.65 32.91 32.02
N ALA A 134 33.92 32.62 31.71
CA ALA A 134 34.88 32.09 32.69
C ALA A 134 35.09 33.04 33.88
N GLU A 135 35.21 34.36 33.64
CA GLU A 135 35.35 35.36 34.72
C GLU A 135 34.09 35.54 35.59
N LYS A 136 32.91 35.09 35.12
CA LYS A 136 31.66 35.16 35.90
C LYS A 136 31.50 33.95 36.83
N GLU A 137 31.92 32.77 36.40
CA GLU A 137 31.86 31.56 37.23
C GLU A 137 32.80 31.66 38.46
N ASP A 138 33.91 32.40 38.35
CA ASP A 138 34.84 32.65 39.46
C ASP A 138 34.33 33.66 40.51
N LYS A 139 33.24 34.39 40.26
CA LYS A 139 32.67 35.39 41.18
C LYS A 139 31.43 34.92 41.94
N GLU A 140 30.84 33.80 41.53
CA GLU A 140 29.67 33.20 42.19
C GLU A 140 30.04 32.01 43.10
N ASN A 141 31.34 31.77 43.34
CA ASN A 141 31.87 30.87 44.38
C ASN A 141 32.52 31.63 45.54
#